data_AF-A0A0F8WQK1-F1
#
_entry.id   AF-A0A0F8WQK1-F1
#
_cell.length_a   1.000
_cell.length_b   1.000
_cell.length_c   1.000
_cell.angle_alpha   90.00
_cell.angle_beta   90.00
_cell.angle_gamma   90.00
#
_symmetry.space_group_name_H-M   'P 1'
#
loop_
_entity.id
_entity.type
_entity.pdbx_description
1 polymer ?
#
loop_
_entity_poly.entity_id
_entity_poly.type
_entity_poly.pdbx_seq_one_letter_code
_entity_poly.pdbx_strand_id
1 'polypeptide(L)' 'MLYLIQIILGDANVSGNSVMDYQNIATHEFGHSLGLGHPENTCTEETMYAYASNGETKKRTLEAGDITGVNKLY' A
#
# COMPACT_ATOMS: atom_id res chain seq x y z
N MET A 1 0.58 1.04 10.58
CA MET A 1 1.59 -0.02 10.46
C MET A 1 0.95 -1.19 9.75
N LEU A 2 1.37 -1.47 8.53
CA LEU A 2 0.90 -2.57 7.70
C LEU A 2 1.28 -3.93 8.30
N TYR A 3 0.40 -4.94 8.18
CA TYR A 3 0.69 -6.30 8.62
C TYR A 3 1.28 -7.14 7.48
N LEU A 4 2.49 -7.67 7.68
CA LEU A 4 3.25 -8.43 6.68
C LEU A 4 3.49 -9.88 7.13
N ILE A 5 3.31 -10.83 6.21
CA ILE A 5 3.53 -12.28 6.45
C ILE A 5 4.95 -12.71 6.00
N GLN A 6 5.67 -11.88 5.21
CA GLN A 6 7.05 -12.13 4.78
C GLN A 6 7.79 -10.82 4.46
N ILE A 7 9.10 -10.72 4.78
CA ILE A 7 9.89 -9.46 4.70
C ILE A 7 10.76 -9.36 3.43
N ILE A 8 10.71 -10.31 2.49
CA ILE A 8 11.50 -10.20 1.26
C ILE A 8 10.85 -9.15 0.34
N LEU A 9 11.47 -7.99 0.21
CA LEU A 9 11.05 -6.92 -0.69
C LEU A 9 11.67 -7.11 -2.09
N GLY A 10 10.92 -6.78 -3.14
CA GLY A 10 11.42 -6.79 -4.53
C GLY A 10 10.40 -6.22 -5.52
N ASP A 11 10.70 -6.29 -6.82
CA ASP A 11 9.70 -6.01 -7.86
C ASP A 11 8.85 -7.26 -8.10
N ALA A 12 7.57 -7.20 -7.72
CA ALA A 12 6.64 -8.30 -7.92
C ALA A 12 6.41 -8.65 -9.40
N ASN A 13 6.65 -7.74 -10.34
CA ASN A 13 6.58 -8.07 -11.77
C ASN A 13 7.73 -9.00 -12.21
N VAL A 14 8.84 -9.04 -11.46
CA VAL A 14 10.00 -9.89 -11.75
C VAL A 14 9.97 -11.18 -10.93
N SER A 15 9.66 -11.08 -9.63
CA SER A 15 9.77 -12.19 -8.68
C SER A 15 8.43 -12.81 -8.26
N GLY A 16 7.32 -12.29 -8.77
CA GLY A 16 5.97 -12.76 -8.50
C GLY A 16 5.67 -12.83 -7.00
N ASN A 17 5.03 -13.92 -6.57
CA ASN A 17 4.64 -14.15 -5.17
C ASN A 17 5.82 -14.48 -4.24
N SER A 18 7.07 -14.46 -4.72
CA SER A 18 8.25 -14.69 -3.87
C SER A 18 8.65 -13.46 -3.06
N VAL A 19 8.07 -12.30 -3.38
CA VAL A 19 8.39 -11.02 -2.76
C VAL A 19 7.12 -10.25 -2.39
N MET A 20 7.24 -9.37 -1.41
CA MET A 20 6.34 -8.23 -1.25
C MET A 20 6.81 -7.12 -2.19
N ASP A 21 5.89 -6.51 -2.92
CA ASP A 21 6.27 -5.50 -3.89
C ASP A 21 6.77 -4.22 -3.21
N TYR A 22 8.03 -3.85 -3.47
CA TYR A 22 8.67 -2.71 -2.82
C TYR A 22 7.90 -1.41 -3.05
N GLN A 23 7.47 -1.15 -4.28
CA GLN A 23 6.76 0.09 -4.61
C GLN A 23 5.37 0.13 -3.95
N ASN A 24 4.61 -0.97 -3.99
CA ASN A 24 3.32 -1.11 -3.30
C ASN A 24 3.43 -0.79 -1.80
N ILE A 25 4.43 -1.37 -1.11
CA ILE A 25 4.64 -1.16 0.33
C ILE A 25 5.16 0.25 0.61
N ALA A 26 6.13 0.74 -0.16
CA ALA A 26 6.69 2.06 0.03
C ALA A 26 5.63 3.17 -0.12
N THR A 27 4.75 3.09 -1.12
CA THR A 27 3.67 4.08 -1.30
C THR A 27 2.72 4.11 -0.10
N HIS A 28 2.37 2.94 0.46
CA HIS A 28 1.55 2.84 1.67
C HIS A 28 2.22 3.51 2.88
N GLU A 29 3.48 3.16 3.15
CA GLU A 29 4.20 3.70 4.31
C GLU A 29 4.55 5.19 4.14
N PHE A 30 4.72 5.67 2.91
CA PHE A 30 4.78 7.11 2.63
C PHE A 30 3.46 7.81 2.92
N GLY A 31 2.32 7.19 2.60
CA GLY A 31 1.02 7.72 3.00
C GLY A 31 0.91 7.90 4.51
N HIS A 32 1.34 6.93 5.30
CA HIS A 32 1.46 7.08 6.76
C HIS A 32 2.41 8.20 7.18
N SER A 33 3.56 8.32 6.51
CA SER A 33 4.54 9.38 6.76
C SER A 33 3.98 10.79 6.49
N LEU A 34 3.01 10.90 5.58
CA LEU A 34 2.27 12.13 5.28
C LEU A 34 1.04 12.34 6.19
N GLY A 35 0.74 11.41 7.10
CA GLY A 35 -0.36 11.51 8.05
C GLY A 35 -1.65 10.78 7.67
N LEU A 36 -1.66 10.02 6.57
CA LEU A 36 -2.83 9.21 6.20
C LEU A 36 -2.99 8.00 7.13
N GLY A 37 -4.23 7.75 7.53
CA GLY A 37 -4.64 6.53 8.24
C GLY A 37 -5.08 5.42 7.27
N HIS A 38 -5.39 4.25 7.84
CA HIS A 38 -6.05 3.18 7.10
C HIS A 38 -7.55 3.51 6.89
N PRO A 39 -8.14 3.21 5.72
CA PRO A 39 -9.57 3.35 5.48
C PRO A 39 -10.35 2.17 6.09
N GLU A 40 -11.66 2.14 5.89
CA GLU A 40 -12.50 1.00 6.25
C GLU A 40 -12.04 -0.29 5.56
N ASN A 41 -12.29 -1.45 6.18
CA ASN A 41 -11.84 -2.75 5.65
C ASN A 41 -12.51 -3.14 4.31
N THR A 42 -13.54 -2.41 3.89
CA THR A 42 -14.21 -2.55 2.59
C THR A 42 -13.45 -1.87 1.46
N CYS A 43 -12.53 -0.96 1.76
CA CYS A 43 -11.74 -0.20 0.78
C CYS A 43 -10.47 -0.98 0.35
N THR A 44 -10.65 -2.22 -0.11
CA THR A 44 -9.54 -3.16 -0.35
C THR A 44 -8.58 -2.76 -1.46
N GLU A 45 -8.99 -1.85 -2.34
CA GLU A 45 -8.20 -1.40 -3.50
C GLU A 45 -7.37 -0.15 -3.21
N GLU A 46 -7.66 0.58 -2.13
CA GLU A 46 -6.93 1.80 -1.77
C GLU A 46 -5.47 1.49 -1.39
N THR A 47 -4.58 2.43 -1.69
CA THR A 47 -3.17 2.38 -1.27
C THR A 47 -3.07 2.23 0.24
N MET A 48 -3.88 2.97 0.97
CA MET A 48 -3.87 2.96 2.43
C MET A 48 -4.58 1.75 3.04
N TYR A 49 -5.07 0.77 2.27
CA TYR A 49 -5.64 -0.45 2.84
C TYR A 49 -4.62 -1.20 3.72
N ALA A 50 -5.07 -1.70 4.88
CA ALA A 50 -4.20 -2.12 5.99
C ALA A 50 -3.40 -3.42 5.78
N TYR A 51 -3.69 -4.17 4.71
CA TYR A 51 -3.09 -5.48 4.45
C TYR A 51 -2.50 -5.55 3.05
N ALA A 52 -1.37 -6.23 2.90
CA ALA A 52 -0.76 -6.52 1.61
C ALA A 52 -0.40 -8.00 1.52
N SER A 53 -0.37 -8.53 0.30
CA SER A 53 0.02 -9.93 0.02
C SER A 53 1.25 -9.98 -0.89
N ASN A 54 1.96 -11.10 -0.87
CA ASN A 54 3.06 -11.32 -1.82
C ASN A 54 2.56 -11.21 -3.27
N GLY A 55 3.37 -10.61 -4.14
CA GLY A 55 3.03 -10.38 -5.54
C GLY A 55 2.01 -9.25 -5.79
N GLU A 56 1.49 -8.59 -4.74
CA GLU A 56 0.52 -7.49 -4.89
C GLU A 56 1.19 -6.22 -5.44
N THR A 57 0.66 -5.69 -6.54
CA THR A 57 1.16 -4.45 -7.17
C THR A 57 0.14 -3.31 -7.21
N LYS A 58 -1.05 -3.50 -6.65
CA LYS A 58 -2.19 -2.59 -6.86
C LYS A 58 -2.07 -1.24 -6.14
N LYS A 59 -1.26 -1.16 -5.08
CA LYS A 59 -1.03 0.06 -4.27
C LYS A 59 0.17 0.88 -4.76
N ARG A 60 0.58 0.69 -6.01
CA ARG A 60 1.61 1.51 -6.66
C ARG A 60 1.08 2.87 -7.11
N THR A 61 -0.24 3.01 -7.21
CA THR A 61 -0.98 4.20 -7.62
C THR A 61 -1.98 4.58 -6.55
N LEU A 62 -2.36 5.87 -6.50
CA LEU A 62 -3.34 6.38 -5.54
C LEU A 62 -4.76 6.16 -6.05
N GLU A 63 -5.65 5.76 -5.15
CA GLU A 63 -7.08 5.66 -5.39
C GLU A 63 -7.81 6.90 -4.87
N ALA A 64 -9.12 6.99 -5.12
CA ALA A 64 -9.91 8.18 -4.84
C ALA A 64 -9.93 8.55 -3.34
N GLY A 65 -9.95 7.56 -2.45
CA GLY A 65 -9.88 7.76 -1.01
C GLY A 65 -8.52 8.31 -0.57
N ASP A 66 -7.43 7.76 -1.10
CA ASP A 66 -6.05 8.22 -0.84
C ASP A 66 -5.87 9.70 -1.26
N ILE A 67 -6.31 10.06 -2.47
CA ILE A 67 -6.23 11.43 -3.00
C ILE A 67 -7.07 12.40 -2.14
N THR A 68 -8.29 11.98 -1.79
CA THR A 68 -9.16 12.79 -0.94
C THR A 68 -8.56 12.98 0.46
N GLY A 69 -7.90 11.95 0.99
CA GLY A 69 -7.23 12.00 2.28
C GLY A 69 -6.09 13.00 2.29
N VAL A 70 -5.19 12.94 1.31
CA VAL A 70 -4.00 13.82 1.30
C VAL A 70 -4.40 15.29 1.06
N ASN A 71 -5.39 15.56 0.20
CA ASN A 71 -5.93 16.90 -0.03
C ASN A 71 -6.69 17.50 1.18
N LYS A 72 -7.00 16.70 2.21
CA LYS A 72 -7.54 17.22 3.48
C LYS A 72 -6.45 17.63 4.46
N LEU A 73 -5.23 17.12 4.28
CA LEU A 73 -4.09 17.41 5.14
C LEU A 73 -3.29 18.63 4.67
N TYR A 74 -3.36 18.96 3.38
CA TYR A 74 -2.59 20.02 2.71
C TYR A 74 -3.44 20.75 1.66
#